data_AF-A0A838V5P1-F1
#
_entry.id   AF-A0A838V5P1-F1
#
_cell.length_a   1.000
_cell.length_b   1.000
_cell.length_c   1.000
_cell.angle_alpha   90.00
_cell.angle_beta   90.00
_cell.angle_gamma   90.00
#
_symmetry.space_group_name_H-M   'P 1'
#
loop_
_entity.id
_entity.type
_entity.pdbx_description
1 polymer ?
#
loop_
_entity_poly.entity_id
_entity_poly.type
_entity_poly.pdbx_seq_one_letter_code
_entity_poly.pdbx_strand_id
1 'polypeptide(L)'
;MTAKEKLLERVTGLSEAEADVALLLVERRLDDPLLRALAEAPEDDEAWTEEDEAAIAEVEADRAAGVTTVSHEEVKRELGIE
;
A
#
# COMPACT_ATOMS: atom_id res chain seq x y z
N MET A 1 28.08 -12.29 7.79
CA MET A 1 27.87 -11.15 6.88
C MET A 1 26.67 -10.35 7.36
N THR A 2 26.85 -9.05 7.59
CA THR A 2 25.82 -8.11 8.03
C THR A 2 24.89 -7.73 6.87
N ALA A 3 23.74 -7.10 7.18
CA ALA A 3 22.83 -6.59 6.14
C ALA A 3 23.52 -5.56 5.22
N LYS A 4 24.38 -4.70 5.79
CA LYS A 4 25.15 -3.70 5.03
C LYS A 4 26.18 -4.34 4.09
N GLU A 5 26.85 -5.39 4.53
CA GLU A 5 27.81 -6.14 3.70
C GLU A 5 27.12 -6.86 2.54
N LYS A 6 25.96 -7.51 2.79
CA LYS A 6 25.14 -8.13 1.73
C LYS A 6 24.67 -7.11 0.70
N LEU A 7 24.25 -5.93 1.17
CA LEU A 7 23.81 -4.85 0.28
C LEU A 7 24.96 -4.37 -0.60
N LEU A 8 26.13 -4.08 0.00
CA LEU A 8 27.32 -3.64 -0.73
C LEU A 8 27.73 -4.64 -1.82
N GLU A 9 27.79 -5.93 -1.50
CA GLU A 9 28.06 -6.97 -2.49
C GLU A 9 27.05 -6.91 -3.65
N ARG A 10 25.76 -6.74 -3.35
CA ARG A 10 24.71 -6.70 -4.39
C ARG A 10 24.81 -5.45 -5.27
N VAL A 11 25.04 -4.26 -4.70
CA VAL A 11 25.16 -3.03 -5.50
C VAL A 11 26.40 -3.01 -6.38
N THR A 12 27.50 -3.64 -5.96
CA THR A 12 28.71 -3.72 -6.82
C THR A 12 28.50 -4.51 -8.11
N GLY A 13 27.47 -5.36 -8.17
CA GLY A 13 27.11 -6.11 -9.37
C GLY A 13 26.05 -5.47 -10.24
N LEU A 14 25.51 -4.30 -9.85
CA LEU A 14 24.49 -3.59 -10.64
C LEU A 14 25.15 -2.77 -11.75
N SER A 15 24.47 -2.64 -12.88
CA SER A 15 24.75 -1.57 -13.83
C SER A 15 24.38 -0.20 -13.25
N GLU A 16 24.92 0.88 -13.80
CA GLU A 16 24.58 2.25 -13.37
C GLU A 16 23.07 2.53 -13.47
N ALA A 17 22.40 2.04 -14.50
CA ALA A 17 20.95 2.21 -14.64
C ALA A 17 20.15 1.48 -13.55
N GLU A 18 20.59 0.29 -13.15
CA GLU A 18 19.98 -0.45 -12.04
C GLU A 18 20.30 0.20 -10.69
N ALA A 19 21.51 0.73 -10.54
CA ALA A 19 21.92 1.47 -9.35
C ALA A 19 21.09 2.76 -9.17
N ASP A 20 20.83 3.51 -10.24
CA ASP A 20 19.97 4.69 -10.22
C ASP A 20 18.53 4.35 -9.79
N VAL A 21 17.96 3.26 -10.31
CA VAL A 21 16.64 2.80 -9.88
C VAL A 21 16.65 2.37 -8.40
N ALA A 22 17.69 1.68 -7.96
CA ALA A 22 17.83 1.27 -6.56
C ALA A 22 17.94 2.48 -5.62
N LEU A 23 18.70 3.51 -6.01
CA LEU A 23 18.81 4.77 -5.26
C LEU A 23 17.45 5.47 -5.16
N LEU A 24 16.70 5.58 -6.25
CA LEU A 24 15.37 6.17 -6.25
C LEU A 24 14.41 5.49 -5.26
N LEU A 25 14.47 4.16 -5.15
CA LEU A 25 13.63 3.41 -4.22
C LEU A 25 14.03 3.67 -2.75
N VAL A 26 15.33 3.79 -2.48
CA VAL A 26 15.84 4.13 -1.13
C VAL A 26 15.43 5.55 -0.76
N GLU A 27 15.59 6.51 -1.67
CA GLU A 27 15.19 7.90 -1.46
C GLU A 27 13.69 8.04 -1.25
N ARG A 28 12.86 7.37 -2.06
CA ARG A 28 11.40 7.36 -1.87
C ARG A 28 11.00 6.82 -0.51
N ARG A 29 11.63 5.75 -0.03
CA ARG A 29 11.35 5.21 1.30
C ARG A 29 11.73 6.20 2.42
N LEU A 30 12.74 7.03 2.19
CA LEU A 30 13.14 8.07 3.14
C LEU A 30 12.20 9.27 3.11
N ASP A 31 11.75 9.72 1.94
CA ASP A 31 11.02 10.98 1.82
C ASP A 31 9.50 10.84 1.82
N ASP A 32 8.96 9.65 1.54
CA ASP A 32 7.52 9.42 1.47
C ASP A 32 6.94 9.10 2.88
N PRO A 33 6.11 9.99 3.45
CA PRO A 33 5.55 9.80 4.78
C PRO A 33 4.55 8.63 4.84
N LEU A 34 3.86 8.33 3.74
CA LEU A 34 2.94 7.18 3.67
C LEU A 34 3.72 5.88 3.66
N LEU A 35 4.78 5.76 2.84
CA LEU A 35 5.61 4.55 2.82
C LEU A 35 6.30 4.32 4.15
N ARG A 36 6.71 5.37 4.85
CA ARG A 36 7.27 5.27 6.20
C ARG A 36 6.22 4.76 7.19
N ALA A 37 5.01 5.34 7.17
CA ALA A 37 3.91 4.91 8.03
C ALA A 37 3.56 3.42 7.80
N LEU A 38 3.47 2.99 6.54
CA LEU A 38 3.21 1.59 6.20
C LEU A 38 4.35 0.64 6.60
N ALA A 39 5.60 1.09 6.52
CA ALA A 39 6.75 0.28 6.90
C ALA A 39 6.90 0.10 8.42
N GLU A 40 6.37 1.03 9.21
CA GLU A 40 6.38 1.01 10.68
C GLU A 40 5.05 0.51 11.26
N ALA A 41 4.04 0.32 10.40
CA ALA A 41 2.75 -0.22 10.81
C ALA A 41 2.93 -1.63 11.41
N PRO A 42 2.20 -1.97 12.48
CA PRO A 42 2.08 -3.35 12.92
C PRO A 42 1.61 -4.25 11.77
N GLU A 43 2.01 -5.52 11.82
CA GLU A 43 1.40 -6.53 10.96
C GLU A 43 -0.10 -6.59 11.26
N ASP A 44 -0.91 -6.69 10.20
CA ASP A 44 -2.36 -6.85 10.35
C ASP A 44 -2.64 -8.28 10.84
N ASP A 45 -2.89 -8.39 12.13
CA ASP A 45 -3.15 -9.65 12.85
C ASP A 45 -4.63 -9.86 13.17
N GLU A 46 -5.51 -8.99 12.66
CA GLU A 46 -6.95 -9.18 12.77
C GLU A 46 -7.36 -10.43 11.98
N ALA A 47 -8.04 -11.35 12.67
CA ALA A 47 -8.48 -12.58 12.04
C ALA A 47 -9.58 -12.27 11.04
N TRP A 48 -9.48 -12.86 9.84
CA TRP A 48 -10.57 -12.83 8.87
C TRP A 48 -11.82 -13.53 9.44
N THR A 49 -12.95 -12.83 9.43
CA THR A 49 -14.18 -13.25 10.09
C THR A 49 -15.32 -13.58 9.12
N GLU A 50 -16.39 -14.16 9.64
CA GLU A 50 -17.64 -14.33 8.90
C GLU A 50 -18.31 -12.98 8.58
N GLU A 51 -18.04 -11.93 9.37
CA GLU A 51 -18.57 -10.58 9.11
C GLU A 51 -17.91 -9.96 7.87
N ASP A 52 -16.61 -10.19 7.67
CA ASP A 52 -15.88 -9.72 6.49
C ASP A 52 -16.42 -10.39 5.20
N GLU A 53 -16.65 -11.71 5.26
CA GLU A 53 -17.28 -12.45 4.16
C GLU A 53 -18.70 -11.95 3.87
N ALA A 54 -19.48 -11.66 4.92
CA ALA A 54 -20.82 -11.13 4.78
C ALA A 54 -20.82 -9.73 4.15
N ALA A 55 -19.90 -8.86 4.55
CA ALA A 55 -19.73 -7.52 3.99
C ALA A 55 -19.36 -7.56 2.51
N ILE A 56 -18.47 -8.48 2.11
CA ILE A 56 -18.14 -8.68 0.69
C ILE A 56 -19.35 -9.19 -0.09
N ALA A 57 -20.07 -10.16 0.46
CA ALA A 57 -21.26 -10.71 -0.18
C ALA A 57 -22.36 -9.65 -0.37
N GLU A 58 -22.54 -8.76 0.60
CA GLU A 58 -23.44 -7.61 0.51
C GLU A 58 -23.03 -6.68 -0.65
N VAL A 59 -21.77 -6.27 -0.71
CA VAL A 59 -21.26 -5.39 -1.78
C VAL A 59 -21.42 -6.04 -3.16
N GLU A 60 -21.10 -7.33 -3.29
CA GLU A 60 -21.24 -8.03 -4.55
C GLU A 60 -22.71 -8.17 -4.98
N ALA A 61 -23.63 -8.40 -4.04
CA ALA A 61 -25.07 -8.42 -4.30
C ALA A 61 -25.59 -7.06 -4.77
N ASP A 62 -25.18 -5.97 -4.11
CA ASP A 62 -25.54 -4.60 -4.47
C ASP A 62 -25.04 -4.23 -5.88
N ARG A 63 -23.80 -4.61 -6.20
CA ARG A 63 -23.23 -4.43 -7.54
C ARG A 63 -24.00 -5.22 -8.58
N ALA A 64 -24.38 -6.47 -8.30
CA ALA A 64 -25.16 -7.30 -9.20
C ALA A 64 -26.59 -6.76 -9.41
N ALA A 65 -27.18 -6.18 -8.37
CA ALA A 65 -28.50 -5.55 -8.42
C ALA A 65 -28.48 -4.14 -9.06
N GLY A 66 -27.30 -3.58 -9.35
CA GLY A 66 -27.15 -2.23 -9.90
C GLY A 66 -27.56 -1.14 -8.91
N VAL A 67 -27.37 -1.38 -7.61
CA VAL A 67 -27.59 -0.39 -6.57
C VAL A 67 -26.73 0.85 -6.85
N THR A 68 -27.31 2.03 -6.66
CA THR A 68 -26.60 3.29 -6.92
C THR A 68 -25.44 3.42 -5.94
N THR A 69 -24.22 3.52 -6.47
CA THR A 69 -23.03 3.77 -5.67
C THR A 69 -22.66 5.25 -5.73
N VAL A 70 -22.16 5.77 -4.61
CA VAL A 70 -21.61 7.13 -4.53
C VAL A 70 -20.10 7.02 -4.68
N SER A 71 -19.51 7.87 -5.52
CA SER A 71 -18.05 7.87 -5.69
C SER A 71 -17.35 8.37 -4.42
N HIS A 72 -16.13 7.87 -4.16
CA HIS A 72 -15.30 8.35 -3.04
C HIS A 72 -15.14 9.87 -3.02
N GLU A 73 -14.98 10.48 -4.19
CA GLU A 73 -14.83 11.93 -4.34
C GLU A 73 -16.12 12.71 -4.05
N GLU A 74 -17.28 12.10 -4.32
CA GLU A 74 -18.57 12.69 -3.98
C GLU A 74 -18.83 12.61 -2.48
N VAL A 75 -18.51 11.48 -1.83
CA VAL A 75 -18.55 11.34 -0.37
C VAL A 75 -17.66 12.37 0.32
N LYS A 76 -16.41 12.56 -0.15
CA LYS A 76 -15.50 13.59 0.38
C LYS A 76 -16.09 14.99 0.30
N ARG A 77 -16.69 15.32 -0.85
CA ARG A 77 -17.33 16.63 -1.09
C ARG A 77 -18.50 16.85 -0.13
N GLU A 78 -19.34 15.84 0.07
CA GLU A 78 -20.46 15.92 1.01
C GLU A 78 -20.02 16.07 2.46
N LEU A 79 -18.93 15.41 2.85
CA LEU A 79 -18.38 15.45 4.21
C LEU A 79 -17.44 16.65 4.47
N GLY A 80 -17.11 17.45 3.45
CA GLY A 80 -16.24 18.63 3.59
C GLY A 80 -14.78 18.30 3.90
N ILE A 81 -14.33 17.11 3.49
CA ILE A 81 -12.95 16.62 3.67
C ILE A 81 -12.28 16.64 2.29
N GLU A 82 -11.94 17.84 1.82
CA GLU A 82 -11.12 18.10 0.63
C GLU A 82 -9.64 18.31 1.00
#